data_AF-A0A671MUE6-F1
#
_entry.id   AF-A0A671MUE6-F1
#
_cell.length_a   1.000
_cell.length_b   1.000
_cell.length_c   1.000
_cell.angle_alpha   90.00
_cell.angle_beta   90.00
_cell.angle_gamma   90.00
#
_symmetry.space_group_name_H-M   'P 1'
#
loop_
_entity.id
_entity.type
_entity.pdbx_description
1 polymer ?
#
loop_
_entity_poly.entity_id
_entity_poly.type
_entity_poly.pdbx_seq_one_letter_code
_entity_poly.pdbx_strand_id
1 'polypeptide(L)'
;LFLFLFSPHFFFSLAHFHLISFSAERAKVAFSASLSSSAGVKYFGPYAEAITLVYENVLTNIGNAYDTNTGDFTAPVKGVYFFNFVVFNPYDISTGVKLLKNGNLVVAASDNPPGQDTEDTTCNSVSLILEQGDQIRLQLIENRRIYTDGLRRNTFSGHLLFTM
;
A
#
# COMPACT_ATOMS: atom_id res chain seq x y z
N LEU A 1 -68.00 4.16 -47.99
CA LEU A 1 -67.20 3.01 -48.46
C LEU A 1 -65.93 3.56 -49.11
N PHE A 2 -64.82 3.68 -48.35
CA PHE A 2 -63.51 4.13 -48.83
C PHE A 2 -62.39 3.38 -48.06
N LEU A 3 -61.83 2.36 -48.73
CA LEU A 3 -60.41 2.05 -49.02
C LEU A 3 -59.24 2.24 -48.01
N PHE A 4 -58.43 1.17 -47.91
CA PHE A 4 -56.97 0.98 -47.65
C PHE A 4 -56.34 1.51 -46.32
N LEU A 5 -55.97 0.65 -45.35
CA LEU A 5 -54.69 -0.10 -45.12
C LEU A 5 -53.48 0.75 -44.64
N PHE A 6 -52.98 0.51 -43.40
CA PHE A 6 -51.55 0.40 -43.04
C PHE A 6 -51.33 -0.15 -41.60
N SER A 7 -50.73 -1.36 -41.52
CA SER A 7 -49.70 -1.95 -40.62
C SER A 7 -49.53 -1.59 -39.12
N PRO A 8 -48.91 -2.49 -38.32
CA PRO A 8 -49.14 -2.63 -36.89
C PRO A 8 -48.32 -1.64 -36.04
N HIS A 9 -48.91 -1.27 -34.92
CA HIS A 9 -48.24 -0.56 -33.83
C HIS A 9 -47.16 -1.45 -33.18
N PHE A 10 -45.92 -1.31 -33.65
CA PHE A 10 -44.74 -1.65 -32.85
C PHE A 10 -44.50 -0.50 -31.87
N PHE A 11 -45.11 -0.56 -30.68
CA PHE A 11 -44.64 0.19 -29.53
C PHE A 11 -43.44 -0.54 -28.93
N PHE A 12 -42.23 -0.24 -29.40
CA PHE A 12 -41.04 -0.52 -28.61
C PHE A 12 -40.97 0.51 -27.49
N SER A 13 -41.12 0.02 -26.26
CA SER A 13 -40.99 0.78 -25.01
C SER A 13 -39.65 1.53 -24.97
N LEU A 14 -39.73 2.86 -24.93
CA LEU A 14 -38.62 3.79 -24.68
C LEU A 14 -38.24 3.76 -23.19
N ALA A 15 -37.84 2.59 -22.68
CA ALA A 15 -37.34 2.41 -21.32
C ALA A 15 -35.94 1.77 -21.29
N HIS A 16 -35.20 1.84 -22.40
CA HIS A 16 -33.88 1.21 -22.53
C HIS A 16 -32.76 2.16 -22.99
N PHE A 17 -33.00 3.48 -22.97
CA PHE A 17 -31.93 4.44 -23.23
C PHE A 17 -31.40 5.06 -21.94
N HIS A 18 -30.15 4.70 -21.64
CA HIS A 18 -29.20 5.39 -20.76
C HIS A 18 -29.34 5.18 -19.24
N LEU A 19 -29.29 3.93 -18.81
CA LEU A 19 -28.40 3.56 -17.69
C LEU A 19 -27.40 2.52 -18.18
N ILE A 20 -26.64 2.86 -19.23
CA ILE A 20 -25.25 2.42 -19.23
C ILE A 20 -24.61 3.27 -18.14
N SER A 21 -24.74 2.82 -16.89
CA SER A 21 -23.68 3.06 -15.93
C SER A 21 -22.46 2.49 -16.63
N PHE A 22 -21.67 3.35 -17.27
CA PHE A 22 -20.28 3.05 -17.48
C PHE A 22 -19.80 2.80 -16.06
N SER A 23 -19.73 1.53 -15.67
CA SER A 23 -19.00 1.13 -14.48
C SER A 23 -17.58 1.52 -14.84
N ALA A 24 -17.24 2.80 -14.64
CA ALA A 24 -15.88 3.27 -14.62
C ALA A 24 -15.20 2.29 -13.68
N GLU A 25 -14.34 1.46 -14.24
CA GLU A 25 -13.79 0.34 -13.51
C GLU A 25 -13.19 0.92 -12.23
N ARG A 26 -13.79 0.56 -11.09
CA ARG A 26 -13.46 1.19 -9.82
C ARG A 26 -11.96 1.03 -9.64
N ALA A 27 -11.23 2.11 -9.36
CA ALA A 27 -9.78 2.05 -9.26
C ALA A 27 -9.36 0.89 -8.34
N LYS A 28 -8.55 -0.02 -8.85
CA LYS A 28 -8.02 -1.16 -8.08
C LYS A 28 -6.58 -0.82 -7.74
N VAL A 29 -6.29 -0.69 -6.45
CA VAL A 29 -4.95 -0.35 -5.97
C VAL A 29 -4.62 -1.23 -4.79
N ALA A 30 -3.56 -2.03 -4.93
CA ALA A 30 -3.05 -2.85 -3.85
C ALA A 30 -1.59 -3.17 -4.12
N PHE A 31 -0.74 -2.99 -3.10
CA PHE A 31 0.63 -3.46 -3.14
C PHE A 31 0.99 -4.23 -1.88
N SER A 32 1.94 -5.13 -2.03
CA SER A 32 2.57 -5.83 -0.93
C SER A 32 4.01 -6.14 -1.31
N ALA A 33 4.96 -5.76 -0.47
CA ALA A 33 6.38 -5.95 -0.70
C ALA A 33 7.09 -6.40 0.58
N SER A 34 8.19 -7.12 0.40
CA SER A 34 9.12 -7.48 1.48
C SER A 34 10.47 -6.79 1.29
N LEU A 35 11.18 -6.56 2.38
CA LEU A 35 12.35 -5.67 2.37
C LEU A 35 13.50 -6.18 1.49
N SER A 36 13.70 -7.49 1.39
CA SER A 36 14.68 -8.07 0.47
C SER A 36 14.17 -9.29 -0.29
N SER A 37 14.68 -9.47 -1.50
CA SER A 37 14.48 -10.67 -2.33
C SER A 37 15.50 -11.77 -2.02
N SER A 38 16.56 -11.46 -1.28
CA SER A 38 17.64 -12.38 -0.95
C SER A 38 17.22 -13.43 0.08
N ALA A 39 17.66 -14.66 -0.12
CA ALA A 39 17.56 -15.71 0.90
C ALA A 39 18.62 -15.57 2.00
N GLY A 40 19.65 -14.74 1.79
CA GLY A 40 20.72 -14.51 2.75
C GLY A 40 20.38 -13.49 3.82
N VAL A 41 21.17 -13.49 4.89
CA VAL A 41 21.06 -12.52 5.97
C VAL A 41 21.55 -11.15 5.52
N LYS A 42 20.76 -10.11 5.77
CA LYS A 42 21.16 -8.71 5.61
C LYS A 42 20.69 -7.87 6.80
N TYR A 43 21.43 -6.82 7.07
CA TYR A 43 21.08 -5.80 8.05
C TYR A 43 20.98 -4.43 7.38
N PHE A 44 19.96 -3.66 7.75
CA PHE A 44 19.80 -2.26 7.39
C PHE A 44 19.98 -1.44 8.66
N GLY A 45 20.95 -0.54 8.66
CA GLY A 45 21.36 0.22 9.84
C GLY A 45 22.20 -0.58 10.83
N PRO A 46 22.53 -0.01 11.99
CA PRO A 46 22.13 1.33 12.42
C PRO A 46 22.78 2.43 11.58
N TYR A 47 21.97 3.43 11.19
CA TYR A 47 22.44 4.65 10.52
C TYR A 47 22.32 5.84 11.48
N ALA A 48 23.20 6.82 11.35
CA ALA A 48 23.17 8.03 12.17
C ALA A 48 21.93 8.91 11.91
N GLU A 49 21.38 8.81 10.70
CA GLU A 49 20.19 9.53 10.26
C GLU A 49 19.08 8.54 9.89
N ALA A 50 17.84 9.03 9.84
CA ALA A 50 16.72 8.24 9.36
C ALA A 50 16.86 7.97 7.86
N ILE A 51 16.62 6.72 7.45
CA ILE A 51 16.79 6.29 6.05
C ILE A 51 15.48 5.78 5.49
N THR A 52 15.10 6.24 4.30
CA THR A 52 13.95 5.70 3.55
C THR A 52 14.22 4.23 3.19
N LEU A 53 13.28 3.37 3.55
CA LEU A 53 13.35 1.94 3.27
C LEU A 53 12.71 1.64 1.93
N VAL A 54 13.48 0.97 1.08
CA VAL A 54 13.01 0.47 -0.21
C VAL A 54 12.75 -1.02 -0.09
N TYR A 55 11.47 -1.40 -0.05
CA TYR A 55 11.07 -2.81 -0.06
C TYR A 55 11.15 -3.32 -1.50
N GLU A 56 12.29 -3.92 -1.84
CA GLU A 56 12.66 -4.27 -3.22
C GLU A 56 11.90 -5.48 -3.78
N ASN A 57 11.40 -6.36 -2.91
CA ASN A 57 10.78 -7.62 -3.33
C ASN A 57 9.26 -7.49 -3.35
N VAL A 58 8.72 -7.09 -4.50
CA VAL A 58 7.29 -6.90 -4.73
C VAL A 58 6.56 -8.23 -4.92
N LEU A 59 5.57 -8.49 -4.07
CA LEU A 59 4.66 -9.63 -4.16
C LEU A 59 3.41 -9.30 -4.99
N THR A 60 2.94 -8.06 -4.92
CA THR A 60 1.78 -7.55 -5.66
C THR A 60 1.92 -6.03 -5.82
N ASN A 61 1.49 -5.48 -6.95
CA ASN A 61 1.48 -4.03 -7.20
C ASN A 61 0.39 -3.64 -8.23
N ILE A 62 -0.86 -3.97 -7.93
CA ILE A 62 -2.01 -3.60 -8.77
C ILE A 62 -2.18 -2.08 -8.75
N GLY A 63 -2.30 -1.50 -9.94
CA GLY A 63 -2.34 -0.05 -10.13
C GLY A 63 -0.97 0.62 -10.20
N ASN A 64 0.14 -0.15 -10.06
CA ASN A 64 1.52 0.33 -10.14
C ASN A 64 1.79 1.57 -9.26
N ALA A 65 1.17 1.60 -8.08
CA ALA A 65 1.22 2.76 -7.18
C ALA A 65 2.45 2.75 -6.26
N TYR A 66 3.12 1.60 -6.09
CA TYR A 66 4.37 1.49 -5.33
C TYR A 66 5.59 1.46 -6.26
N ASP A 67 6.57 2.32 -6.01
CA ASP A 67 7.82 2.42 -6.78
C ASP A 67 8.99 1.76 -6.03
N THR A 68 9.54 0.70 -6.62
CA THR A 68 10.64 -0.08 -6.05
C THR A 68 12.00 0.61 -6.11
N ASN A 69 12.12 1.73 -6.81
CA ASN A 69 13.38 2.49 -6.85
C ASN A 69 13.48 3.48 -5.69
N THR A 70 12.33 3.99 -5.23
CA THR A 70 12.23 5.05 -4.22
C THR A 70 11.67 4.55 -2.88
N GLY A 71 10.91 3.45 -2.88
CA GLY A 71 10.16 2.98 -1.71
C GLY A 71 8.86 3.74 -1.47
N ASP A 72 8.45 4.58 -2.42
CA ASP A 72 7.26 5.42 -2.31
C ASP A 72 6.02 4.71 -2.86
N PHE A 73 4.94 4.74 -2.09
CA PHE A 73 3.59 4.58 -2.62
C PHE A 73 3.04 5.97 -2.99
N THR A 74 2.52 6.14 -4.20
CA THR A 74 1.85 7.37 -4.65
C THR A 74 0.37 7.09 -4.93
N ALA A 75 -0.53 7.79 -4.26
CA ALA A 75 -1.96 7.60 -4.42
C ALA A 75 -2.41 7.99 -5.85
N PRO A 76 -2.92 7.05 -6.66
CA PRO A 76 -3.31 7.36 -8.04
C PRO A 76 -4.65 8.09 -8.14
N VAL A 77 -5.48 8.02 -7.10
CA VAL A 77 -6.80 8.65 -7.00
C VAL A 77 -7.06 9.10 -5.56
N LYS A 78 -8.02 9.99 -5.37
CA LYS A 78 -8.51 10.33 -4.02
C LYS A 78 -9.27 9.15 -3.42
N GLY A 79 -9.02 8.84 -2.16
CA GLY A 79 -9.74 7.77 -1.48
C GLY A 79 -9.25 7.49 -0.06
N VAL A 80 -9.87 6.49 0.57
CA VAL A 80 -9.41 5.95 1.85
C VAL A 80 -8.51 4.75 1.57
N TYR A 81 -7.29 4.80 2.08
CA TYR A 81 -6.28 3.77 1.93
C TYR A 81 -5.96 3.15 3.29
N PHE A 82 -5.69 1.85 3.31
CA PHE A 82 -5.14 1.16 4.46
C PHE A 82 -3.68 0.80 4.20
N PHE A 83 -2.82 1.00 5.20
CA PHE A 83 -1.43 0.59 5.18
C PHE A 83 -1.10 -0.23 6.42
N ASN A 84 -0.28 -1.25 6.24
CA ASN A 84 0.28 -2.07 7.30
C ASN A 84 1.77 -2.29 7.05
N PHE A 85 2.55 -2.25 8.13
CA PHE A 85 3.97 -2.57 8.06
C PHE A 85 4.39 -3.41 9.27
N VAL A 86 5.30 -4.33 9.01
CA VAL A 86 5.92 -5.21 9.99
C VAL A 86 7.43 -5.10 9.83
N VAL A 87 8.13 -4.90 10.94
CA VAL A 87 9.59 -4.94 10.95
C VAL A 87 10.07 -5.86 12.07
N PHE A 88 11.13 -6.57 11.75
CA PHE A 88 11.73 -7.60 12.58
C PHE A 88 13.21 -7.29 12.78
N ASN A 89 13.68 -7.46 14.02
CA ASN A 89 15.10 -7.46 14.30
C ASN A 89 15.39 -8.42 15.45
N PRO A 90 16.37 -9.32 15.29
CA PRO A 90 16.88 -10.10 16.37
C PRO A 90 18.12 -9.43 16.97
N TYR A 91 18.34 -9.69 18.26
CA TYR A 91 19.52 -9.32 19.06
C TYR A 91 19.88 -7.81 19.15
N ASP A 92 20.35 -7.41 20.34
CA ASP A 92 21.30 -6.33 20.67
C ASP A 92 21.06 -4.88 20.20
N ILE A 93 20.12 -4.62 19.29
CA ILE A 93 19.82 -3.29 18.75
C ILE A 93 18.31 -3.12 18.62
N SER A 94 17.82 -1.94 19.01
CA SER A 94 16.42 -1.56 18.83
C SER A 94 16.01 -1.55 17.35
N THR A 95 14.75 -1.85 17.07
CA THR A 95 14.14 -1.70 15.74
C THR A 95 13.09 -0.61 15.74
N GLY A 96 12.74 -0.10 14.56
CA GLY A 96 11.59 0.78 14.42
C GLY A 96 11.57 1.59 13.14
N VAL A 97 10.35 1.89 12.71
CA VAL A 97 10.09 2.65 11.49
C VAL A 97 9.00 3.70 11.71
N LYS A 98 9.08 4.77 10.93
CA LYS A 98 8.07 5.82 10.80
C LYS A 98 7.38 5.66 9.44
N LEU A 99 6.05 5.69 9.42
CA LEU A 99 5.27 5.87 8.20
C LEU A 99 5.00 7.35 8.02
N LEU A 100 5.41 7.88 6.87
CA LEU A 100 5.29 9.29 6.53
C LEU A 100 4.27 9.50 5.42
N LYS A 101 3.49 10.57 5.51
CA LYS A 101 2.67 11.14 4.43
C LYS A 101 3.29 12.47 3.99
N ASN A 102 3.74 12.54 2.75
CA ASN A 102 4.39 13.73 2.18
C ASN A 102 5.51 14.29 3.10
N GLY A 103 6.32 13.39 3.67
CA GLY A 103 7.40 13.75 4.60
C GLY A 103 6.98 13.98 6.06
N ASN A 104 5.68 14.02 6.38
CA ASN A 104 5.19 14.24 7.74
C ASN A 104 4.85 12.91 8.43
N LEU A 105 5.20 12.78 9.71
CA LEU A 105 4.91 11.59 10.51
C LEU A 105 3.41 11.34 10.63
N VAL A 106 2.98 10.11 10.34
CA VAL A 106 1.60 9.63 10.53
C VAL A 106 1.52 8.67 11.72
N VAL A 107 2.25 7.57 11.64
CA VAL A 107 2.36 6.54 12.69
C VAL A 107 3.78 6.00 12.73
N ALA A 108 4.15 5.39 13.85
CA ALA A 108 5.42 4.68 14.00
C ALA A 108 5.21 3.36 14.74
N ALA A 109 6.16 2.46 14.59
CA ALA A 109 6.31 1.27 15.42
C ALA A 109 7.79 1.16 15.78
N SER A 110 8.09 0.82 17.03
CA SER A 110 9.46 0.62 17.49
C SER A 110 9.49 -0.40 18.60
N ASP A 111 10.61 -1.11 18.69
CA ASP A 111 10.91 -1.97 19.82
C ASP A 111 12.31 -1.68 20.37
N ASN A 112 12.48 -1.95 21.66
CA ASN A 112 13.77 -1.85 22.32
C ASN A 112 14.63 -3.06 21.99
N PRO A 113 15.92 -3.07 22.37
CA PRO A 113 16.76 -4.22 22.09
C PRO A 113 16.19 -5.45 22.81
N PRO A 114 16.13 -6.61 22.12
CA PRO A 114 15.68 -7.86 22.71
C PRO A 114 16.55 -8.19 23.92
N GLY A 115 15.92 -8.38 25.08
CA GLY A 115 16.60 -8.67 26.34
C GLY A 115 17.11 -10.12 26.38
N GLN A 116 16.43 -10.99 27.13
CA GLN A 116 16.68 -12.43 27.07
C GLN A 116 15.92 -13.11 25.92
N ASP A 117 14.81 -12.51 25.46
CA ASP A 117 14.21 -12.85 24.17
C ASP A 117 15.15 -12.36 23.07
N THR A 118 15.24 -13.08 21.97
CA THR A 118 16.20 -12.84 20.89
C THR A 118 15.52 -12.40 19.59
N GLU A 119 14.19 -12.41 19.52
CA GLU A 119 13.43 -12.15 18.30
C GLU A 119 12.28 -11.16 18.53
N ASP A 120 12.48 -9.89 18.19
CA ASP A 120 11.45 -8.86 18.34
C ASP A 120 10.81 -8.47 17.00
N THR A 121 9.49 -8.35 17.02
CA THR A 121 8.67 -7.86 15.90
C THR A 121 7.83 -6.69 16.36
N THR A 122 7.86 -5.60 15.61
CA THR A 122 6.98 -4.45 15.83
C THR A 122 6.23 -4.12 14.55
N CYS A 123 4.97 -3.71 14.69
CA CYS A 123 4.10 -3.41 13.57
C CYS A 123 3.12 -2.30 13.92
N ASN A 124 2.60 -1.62 12.90
CA ASN A 124 1.47 -0.72 13.05
C ASN A 124 0.68 -0.68 11.74
N SER A 125 -0.54 -0.16 11.81
CA SER A 125 -1.40 0.01 10.65
C SER A 125 -2.22 1.29 10.77
N VAL A 126 -2.64 1.82 9.63
CA VAL A 126 -3.41 3.06 9.59
C VAL A 126 -4.32 3.10 8.37
N SER A 127 -5.54 3.59 8.57
CA SER A 127 -6.43 4.03 7.48
C SER A 127 -6.39 5.55 7.38
N LEU A 128 -6.16 6.08 6.18
CA LEU A 128 -6.08 7.52 5.96
C LEU A 128 -6.68 7.93 4.61
N ILE A 129 -7.18 9.16 4.58
CA ILE A 129 -7.60 9.82 3.34
C ILE A 129 -6.35 10.34 2.63
N LEU A 130 -6.20 9.95 1.37
CA LEU A 130 -5.18 10.46 0.46
C LEU A 130 -5.84 11.24 -0.67
N GLU A 131 -5.25 12.36 -1.02
CA GLU A 131 -5.48 13.03 -2.30
C GLU A 131 -4.64 12.34 -3.38
N GLN A 132 -5.04 12.50 -4.65
CA GLN A 132 -4.21 12.04 -5.77
C GLN A 132 -2.83 12.72 -5.71
N GLY A 133 -1.77 11.91 -5.80
CA GLY A 133 -0.38 12.37 -5.72
C GLY A 133 0.21 12.39 -4.31
N ASP A 134 -0.58 12.18 -3.25
CA ASP A 134 -0.02 12.01 -1.92
C ASP A 134 0.91 10.79 -1.88
N GLN A 135 2.06 10.95 -1.23
CA GLN A 135 3.09 9.93 -1.10
C GLN A 135 3.14 9.34 0.30
N ILE A 136 3.26 8.02 0.38
CA ILE A 136 3.47 7.26 1.60
C ILE A 136 4.80 6.50 1.52
N ARG A 137 5.61 6.59 2.57
CA ARG A 137 6.88 5.87 2.67
C ARG A 137 7.19 5.44 4.09
N LEU A 138 8.04 4.42 4.21
CA LEU A 138 8.63 4.01 5.49
C LEU A 138 10.05 4.54 5.61
N GLN A 139 10.38 5.03 6.80
CA GLN A 139 11.75 5.38 7.19
C GLN A 139 12.18 4.57 8.39
N LEU A 140 13.36 3.96 8.29
CA LEU A 140 14.09 3.43 9.44
C LEU A 140 14.46 4.59 10.36
N ILE A 141 14.10 4.47 11.63
CA ILE A 141 14.46 5.46 12.65
C ILE A 141 15.98 5.43 12.84
N GLU A 142 16.57 6.60 13.06
CA GLU A 142 17.97 6.76 13.39
C GLU A 142 18.41 5.84 14.54
N ASN A 143 19.62 5.27 14.45
CA ASN A 143 20.18 4.33 15.41
C ASN A 143 19.31 3.08 15.65
N ARG A 144 18.48 2.69 14.68
CA ARG A 144 17.73 1.42 14.66
C ARG A 144 18.23 0.51 13.55
N ARG A 145 18.00 -0.79 13.71
CA ARG A 145 18.38 -1.81 12.74
C ARG A 145 17.18 -2.66 12.35
N ILE A 146 17.16 -3.06 11.08
CA ILE A 146 16.27 -4.11 10.58
C ILE A 146 17.12 -5.27 10.08
N TYR A 147 16.72 -6.48 10.43
CA TYR A 147 17.30 -7.72 9.93
C TYR A 147 16.36 -8.34 8.91
N THR A 148 16.89 -8.88 7.82
CA THR A 148 16.13 -9.68 6.87
C THR A 148 16.87 -10.97 6.52
N ASP A 149 16.09 -12.00 6.24
CA ASP A 149 16.51 -13.32 5.75
C ASP A 149 15.47 -13.87 4.77
N GLY A 150 15.65 -15.13 4.36
CA GLY A 150 14.72 -15.83 3.48
C GLY A 150 13.29 -16.00 4.01
N LEU A 151 13.01 -15.69 5.29
CA LEU A 151 11.67 -15.79 5.87
C LEU A 151 10.79 -14.56 5.54
N ARG A 152 11.35 -13.48 4.98
CA ARG A 152 10.61 -12.30 4.51
C ARG A 152 9.71 -11.66 5.58
N ARG A 153 10.20 -11.60 6.83
CA ARG A 153 9.46 -11.08 8.00
C ARG A 153 9.17 -9.59 7.97
N ASN A 154 9.93 -8.83 7.17
CA ASN A 154 9.73 -7.39 7.01
C ASN A 154 8.84 -7.12 5.81
N THR A 155 7.63 -6.63 6.07
CA THR A 155 6.62 -6.39 5.02
C THR A 155 6.06 -4.98 5.08
N PHE A 156 5.73 -4.45 3.91
CA PHE A 156 4.99 -3.22 3.75
C PHE A 156 3.90 -3.44 2.70
N SER A 157 2.66 -3.21 3.09
CA SER A 157 1.50 -3.44 2.25
C SER A 157 0.51 -2.27 2.37
N GLY A 158 -0.23 -2.02 1.30
CA GLY A 158 -1.31 -1.05 1.33
C GLY A 158 -2.28 -1.22 0.18
N HIS A 159 -3.51 -0.77 0.37
CA HIS A 159 -4.57 -0.89 -0.63
C HIS A 159 -5.64 0.18 -0.48
N LEU A 160 -6.30 0.49 -1.60
CA LEU A 160 -7.46 1.37 -1.65
C LEU A 160 -8.68 0.62 -1.11
N LEU A 161 -9.33 1.16 -0.07
CA LEU A 161 -10.59 0.64 0.45
C LEU A 161 -11.75 1.09 -0.44
N PHE A 162 -11.82 2.38 -0.73
CA PHE A 162 -12.81 2.97 -1.62
C PHE A 162 -12.38 4.38 -2.06
N THR A 163 -12.77 4.74 -3.28
CA THR A 163 -12.62 6.08 -3.84
C THR A 163 -13.57 7.06 -3.15
N MET A 164 -13.20 8.35 -3.11
CA MET A 164 -14.05 9.45 -2.62
C MET A 164 -14.42 10.42 -3.73
#